data_AF-A0A2E0EZS8-F1
#
_entry.id   AF-A0A2E0EZS8-F1
#
_cell.length_a   1.000
_cell.length_b   1.000
_cell.length_c   1.000
_cell.angle_alpha   90.00
_cell.angle_beta   90.00
_cell.angle_gamma   90.00
#
_symmetry.space_group_name_H-M   'P 1'
#
loop_
_entity.id
_entity.type
_entity.pdbx_description
1 polymer ?
#
loop_
_entity_poly.entity_id
_entity_poly.type
_entity_poly.pdbx_seq_one_letter_code
_entity_poly.pdbx_strand_id
1 'polypeptide(L)'
;STDSSDTSSTDSSDTSSTDSSDTSSTDSSDSSSSTSYTVVNVDASAESTITATDAAEDFRYEIDSAGVSQEGAFTVTIDGFDISSDKLTLVIVGGSDNLTTQEFDALSGVEVTSDGLSGTQIFFAPDSSGQSGGLTLAGVEESFDDTWTATTYTVEILADTNIT
;
A
#
# COMPACT_ATOMS: atom_id res chain seq x y z
N SER A 1 -40.82 -57.09 46.11
CA SER A 1 -40.39 -57.13 47.52
C SER A 1 -40.13 -55.71 47.98
N THR A 2 -40.72 -55.38 49.13
CA THR A 2 -40.54 -54.21 50.00
C THR A 2 -39.06 -53.83 50.22
N ASP A 3 -38.75 -52.53 50.35
CA ASP A 3 -38.48 -51.89 51.65
C ASP A 3 -38.35 -50.35 51.55
N SER A 4 -38.76 -49.68 52.63
CA SER A 4 -38.67 -48.24 52.91
C SER A 4 -37.21 -47.87 53.28
N SER A 5 -36.73 -46.64 53.27
CA SER A 5 -37.03 -45.59 54.27
C SER A 5 -36.04 -44.40 54.15
N ASP A 6 -36.54 -43.21 54.55
CA ASP A 6 -35.91 -42.06 55.23
C ASP A 6 -34.62 -41.38 54.69
N THR A 7 -34.63 -40.07 54.39
CA THR A 7 -34.44 -38.89 55.30
C THR A 7 -33.14 -38.94 56.12
N SER A 8 -32.31 -37.91 56.34
CA SER A 8 -32.42 -36.45 56.29
C SER A 8 -31.00 -35.81 56.35
N SER A 9 -30.98 -34.50 56.12
CA SER A 9 -29.92 -33.49 55.99
C SER A 9 -28.86 -33.36 57.11
N THR A 10 -27.70 -32.78 56.76
CA THR A 10 -26.87 -31.75 57.46
C THR A 10 -25.47 -31.72 56.81
N ASP A 11 -24.64 -30.67 56.76
CA ASP A 11 -24.68 -29.21 56.82
C ASP A 11 -23.20 -28.77 56.54
N SER A 12 -23.02 -27.71 55.75
CA SER A 12 -21.85 -26.81 55.55
C SER A 12 -20.39 -27.32 55.49
N SER A 13 -19.66 -26.92 54.43
CA SER A 13 -18.73 -25.76 54.50
C SER A 13 -18.10 -25.40 53.14
N ASP A 14 -17.90 -24.09 52.95
CA ASP A 14 -17.24 -23.35 51.87
C ASP A 14 -16.06 -24.04 51.17
N THR A 15 -15.98 -23.86 49.84
CA THR A 15 -14.70 -23.57 49.16
C THR A 15 -15.00 -22.88 47.83
N SER A 16 -14.58 -21.62 47.73
CA SER A 16 -14.54 -20.82 46.53
C SER A 16 -13.64 -21.47 45.48
N SER A 17 -14.08 -21.50 44.23
CA SER A 17 -13.21 -21.75 43.08
C SER A 17 -13.71 -20.96 41.88
N THR A 18 -13.00 -19.87 41.63
CA THR A 18 -12.90 -19.11 40.40
C THR A 18 -12.58 -20.04 39.22
N ASP A 19 -13.43 -20.04 38.20
CA ASP A 19 -13.12 -20.67 36.91
C ASP A 19 -12.70 -19.59 35.92
N SER A 20 -11.40 -19.57 35.63
CA SER A 20 -10.73 -18.59 34.78
C SER A 20 -10.93 -18.96 33.31
N SER A 21 -11.39 -17.98 32.54
CA SER A 21 -11.53 -18.06 31.10
C SER A 21 -10.15 -18.11 30.43
N ASP A 22 -9.77 -19.28 29.89
CA ASP A 22 -8.60 -19.39 29.02
C ASP A 22 -8.89 -18.74 27.65
N THR A 23 -8.44 -17.50 27.51
CA THR A 23 -8.30 -16.82 26.23
C THR A 23 -6.90 -17.10 25.72
N SER A 24 -6.77 -18.05 24.80
CA SER A 24 -5.52 -18.29 24.07
C SER A 24 -5.29 -17.15 23.08
N SER A 25 -4.56 -16.11 23.50
CA SER A 25 -4.06 -15.09 22.60
C SER A 25 -2.86 -15.65 21.83
N THR A 26 -3.05 -15.88 20.54
CA THR A 26 -1.94 -16.13 19.61
C THR A 26 -1.23 -14.80 19.35
N ASP A 27 -0.11 -14.59 20.01
CA ASP A 27 0.79 -13.46 19.79
C ASP A 27 1.46 -13.63 18.42
N SER A 28 0.83 -13.08 17.37
CA SER A 28 1.48 -12.93 16.07
C SER A 28 2.38 -11.70 16.17
N SER A 29 3.63 -11.94 16.55
CA SER A 29 4.68 -10.94 16.41
C SER A 29 4.96 -10.79 14.91
N ASP A 30 4.25 -9.83 14.30
CA ASP A 30 4.60 -9.29 12.99
C ASP A 30 5.97 -8.61 13.13
N SER A 31 7.02 -9.39 12.90
CA SER A 31 8.36 -8.88 12.77
C SER A 31 8.47 -8.26 11.38
N SER A 32 7.86 -7.10 11.19
CA SER A 32 8.03 -6.29 9.98
C SER A 32 9.51 -5.95 9.88
N SER A 33 10.24 -6.70 9.07
CA SER A 33 11.62 -6.36 8.73
C SER A 33 11.54 -5.06 7.94
N SER A 34 12.04 -3.96 8.50
CA SER A 34 12.11 -2.70 7.79
C SER A 34 13.14 -2.85 6.66
N THR A 35 12.68 -3.12 5.44
CA THR A 35 13.53 -3.02 4.25
C THR A 35 14.02 -1.58 4.16
N SER A 36 15.33 -1.38 4.12
CA SER A 36 15.93 -0.06 3.91
C SER A 36 16.08 0.15 2.41
N TYR A 37 15.38 1.13 1.87
CA TYR A 37 15.45 1.50 0.46
C TYR A 37 16.46 2.63 0.24
N THR A 38 17.15 2.59 -0.90
CA THR A 38 17.84 3.76 -1.43
C THR A 38 16.81 4.67 -2.07
N VAL A 39 16.64 5.88 -1.54
CA VAL A 39 15.65 6.81 -2.07
C VAL A 39 16.14 7.40 -3.40
N VAL A 40 15.30 7.29 -4.42
CA VAL A 40 15.47 7.90 -5.74
C VAL A 40 14.32 8.89 -5.94
N ASN A 41 14.58 10.18 -5.69
CA ASN A 41 13.61 11.22 -6.01
C ASN A 41 13.55 11.37 -7.53
N VAL A 42 12.37 11.23 -8.09
CA VAL A 42 12.09 11.61 -9.47
C VAL A 42 12.01 13.13 -9.50
N ASP A 43 13.01 13.77 -10.11
CA ASP A 43 13.06 15.21 -10.37
C ASP A 43 13.43 15.36 -11.85
N ALA A 44 12.41 15.49 -12.68
CA ALA A 44 12.50 15.63 -14.11
C ALA A 44 11.99 17.01 -14.52
N SER A 45 12.53 17.52 -15.63
CA SER A 45 12.09 18.78 -16.24
C SER A 45 11.75 18.63 -17.73
N ALA A 46 11.80 17.40 -18.21
CA ALA A 46 11.46 16.96 -19.55
C ALA A 46 11.30 15.43 -19.56
N GLU A 47 10.83 14.89 -20.69
CA GLU A 47 10.85 13.46 -21.00
C GLU A 47 12.19 12.82 -20.62
N SER A 48 12.15 11.79 -19.79
CA SER A 48 13.38 11.18 -19.26
C SER A 48 13.19 9.70 -18.92
N THR A 49 14.33 9.00 -18.84
CA THR A 49 14.40 7.62 -18.37
C THR A 49 15.36 7.54 -17.20
N ILE A 50 14.87 7.00 -16.09
CA ILE A 50 15.64 6.67 -14.90
C ILE A 50 15.87 5.16 -14.94
N THR A 51 17.13 4.73 -14.86
CA THR A 51 17.49 3.30 -14.84
C THR A 51 17.67 2.86 -13.40
N ALA A 52 16.89 1.88 -12.96
CA ALA A 52 17.02 1.23 -11.67
C ALA A 52 18.34 0.45 -11.56
N THR A 53 18.74 0.15 -10.33
CA THR A 53 19.93 -0.64 -10.03
C THR A 53 19.56 -1.97 -9.38
N ASP A 54 20.56 -2.78 -9.02
CA ASP A 54 20.32 -4.05 -8.31
C ASP A 54 20.04 -3.84 -6.80
N ALA A 55 20.06 -2.59 -6.31
CA ALA A 55 19.76 -2.27 -4.91
C ALA A 55 18.25 -2.09 -4.73
N ALA A 56 17.73 -2.34 -3.53
CA ALA A 56 16.35 -1.99 -3.21
C ALA A 56 16.17 -0.46 -3.25
N GLU A 57 15.38 0.03 -4.19
CA GLU A 57 15.16 1.47 -4.44
C GLU A 57 13.73 1.90 -4.12
N ASP A 58 13.58 3.12 -3.60
CA ASP A 58 12.27 3.79 -3.42
C ASP A 58 12.20 4.95 -4.39
N PHE A 59 11.53 4.73 -5.52
CA PHE A 59 11.28 5.76 -6.53
C PHE A 59 10.16 6.65 -6.07
N ARG A 60 10.48 7.89 -5.67
CA ARG A 60 9.51 8.87 -5.16
C ARG A 60 9.13 9.84 -6.26
N TYR A 61 7.86 9.81 -6.67
CA TYR A 61 7.30 10.70 -7.69
C TYR A 61 6.30 11.66 -7.05
N GLU A 62 6.45 12.96 -7.27
CA GLU A 62 5.60 13.99 -6.64
C GLU A 62 4.33 14.28 -7.45
N ILE A 63 3.19 14.29 -6.75
CA ILE A 63 1.87 14.67 -7.26
C ILE A 63 1.21 15.65 -6.29
N ASP A 64 0.22 16.43 -6.74
CA ASP A 64 -0.65 17.17 -5.82
C ASP A 64 -1.85 16.31 -5.35
N SER A 65 -2.67 16.87 -4.45
CA SER A 65 -3.86 16.19 -3.93
C SER A 65 -4.95 15.88 -4.98
N ALA A 66 -4.86 16.47 -6.17
CA ALA A 66 -5.77 16.18 -7.29
C ALA A 66 -5.20 15.13 -8.24
N GLY A 67 -3.99 14.62 -7.99
CA GLY A 67 -3.30 13.66 -8.84
C GLY A 67 -2.59 14.31 -10.03
N VAL A 68 -2.32 15.62 -10.00
CA VAL A 68 -1.54 16.32 -11.03
C VAL A 68 -0.05 16.13 -10.75
N SER A 69 0.70 15.71 -11.77
CA SER A 69 2.16 15.59 -11.71
C SER A 69 2.83 16.90 -11.32
N GLN A 70 3.79 16.85 -10.39
CA GLN A 70 4.65 17.98 -10.05
C GLN A 70 5.89 18.08 -10.94
N GLU A 71 6.23 17.03 -11.69
CA GLU A 71 7.32 17.04 -12.67
C GLU A 71 6.93 17.89 -13.89
N GLY A 72 5.64 17.85 -14.27
CA GLY A 72 5.07 18.61 -15.37
C GLY A 72 4.41 17.73 -16.43
N ALA A 73 4.09 18.34 -17.57
CA ALA A 73 3.34 17.68 -18.65
C ALA A 73 4.25 16.88 -19.62
N PHE A 74 4.99 15.92 -19.08
CA PHE A 74 5.82 14.97 -19.83
C PHE A 74 5.84 13.62 -19.11
N THR A 75 6.33 12.60 -19.81
CA THR A 75 6.44 11.24 -19.26
C THR A 75 7.84 10.97 -18.70
N VAL A 76 7.88 10.45 -17.47
CA VAL A 76 9.09 9.83 -16.90
C VAL A 76 8.96 8.32 -17.03
N THR A 77 10.02 7.66 -17.49
CA THR A 77 10.11 6.20 -17.51
C THR A 77 11.09 5.72 -16.45
N ILE A 78 10.69 4.76 -15.63
CA ILE A 78 11.59 3.97 -14.79
C ILE A 78 11.84 2.66 -15.51
N ASP A 79 13.08 2.42 -15.90
CA ASP A 79 13.53 1.22 -16.60
C ASP A 79 14.27 0.29 -15.64
N GLY A 80 14.00 -1.00 -15.71
CA GLY A 80 14.64 -2.01 -14.88
C GLY A 80 14.09 -2.17 -13.46
N PHE A 81 12.92 -1.61 -13.14
CA PHE A 81 12.27 -1.74 -11.84
C PHE A 81 12.12 -3.21 -11.42
N ASP A 82 12.74 -3.61 -10.32
CA ASP A 82 12.64 -4.96 -9.76
C ASP A 82 11.43 -5.06 -8.84
N ILE A 83 10.36 -5.69 -9.33
CA ILE A 83 9.11 -5.86 -8.58
C ILE A 83 9.26 -6.53 -7.20
N SER A 84 10.37 -7.24 -6.96
CA SER A 84 10.63 -7.95 -5.72
C SER A 84 11.38 -7.13 -4.67
N SER A 85 12.10 -6.09 -5.08
CA SER A 85 13.01 -5.32 -4.21
C SER A 85 12.82 -3.82 -4.28
N ASP A 86 12.25 -3.30 -5.36
CA ASP A 86 11.95 -1.88 -5.54
C ASP A 86 10.54 -1.53 -5.08
N LYS A 87 10.39 -0.24 -4.78
CA LYS A 87 9.14 0.39 -4.37
C LYS A 87 8.89 1.65 -5.19
N LEU A 88 7.63 1.85 -5.58
CA LEU A 88 7.14 3.13 -6.06
C LEU A 88 6.44 3.86 -4.91
N THR A 89 6.80 5.12 -4.66
CA THR A 89 6.04 5.99 -3.77
C THR A 89 5.50 7.18 -4.54
N LEU A 90 4.19 7.33 -4.61
CA LEU A 90 3.55 8.57 -5.07
C LEU A 90 3.40 9.50 -3.87
N VAL A 91 4.14 10.62 -3.89
CA VAL A 91 4.18 11.58 -2.79
C VAL A 91 3.15 12.67 -3.06
N ILE A 92 2.14 12.78 -2.20
CA ILE A 92 1.11 13.82 -2.29
C ILE A 92 1.63 15.09 -1.61
N VAL A 93 2.13 16.01 -2.42
CA VAL A 93 2.63 17.32 -1.99
C VAL A 93 1.45 18.17 -1.49
N GLY A 94 1.58 18.67 -0.26
CA GLY A 94 0.51 19.42 0.41
C GLY A 94 -0.70 18.58 0.83
N GLY A 95 -0.59 17.24 0.71
CA GLY A 95 -1.61 16.29 1.19
C GLY A 95 -1.59 16.13 2.71
N SER A 96 -2.69 15.64 3.27
CA SER A 96 -2.78 15.28 4.70
C SER A 96 -3.07 13.80 4.94
N ASP A 97 -3.63 13.13 3.95
CA ASP A 97 -4.04 11.74 4.01
C ASP A 97 -3.27 10.91 2.98
N ASN A 98 -2.97 9.67 3.33
CA ASN A 98 -2.50 8.67 2.39
C ASN A 98 -3.69 8.15 1.59
N LEU A 99 -3.41 7.59 0.40
CA LEU A 99 -4.43 6.96 -0.43
C LEU A 99 -4.09 5.49 -0.66
N THR A 100 -5.10 4.67 -0.89
CA THR A 100 -4.90 3.39 -1.56
C THR A 100 -4.72 3.58 -3.06
N THR A 101 -4.25 2.55 -3.76
CA THR A 101 -4.19 2.55 -5.24
C THR A 101 -5.56 2.77 -5.86
N GLN A 102 -6.62 2.22 -5.26
CA GLN A 102 -7.99 2.42 -5.73
C GLN A 102 -8.48 3.85 -5.52
N GLU A 103 -8.17 4.46 -4.38
CA GLU A 103 -8.55 5.85 -4.10
C GLU A 103 -7.82 6.82 -5.01
N PHE A 104 -6.55 6.57 -5.31
CA PHE A 104 -5.76 7.35 -6.27
C PHE A 104 -6.29 7.21 -7.69
N ASP A 105 -6.56 5.99 -8.16
CA ASP A 105 -7.11 5.73 -9.50
C ASP A 105 -8.53 6.30 -9.69
N ALA A 106 -9.28 6.46 -8.60
CA ALA A 106 -10.58 7.12 -8.61
C ALA A 106 -10.51 8.67 -8.69
N LEU A 107 -9.32 9.27 -8.61
CA LEU A 107 -9.16 10.72 -8.78
C LEU A 107 -9.50 11.14 -10.21
N SER A 108 -10.17 12.30 -10.35
CA SER A 108 -10.62 12.77 -11.65
C SER A 108 -9.45 13.06 -12.59
N GLY A 109 -9.37 12.31 -13.69
CA GLY A 109 -8.36 12.51 -14.74
C GLY A 109 -7.07 11.73 -14.52
N VAL A 110 -6.97 10.98 -13.42
CA VAL A 110 -5.97 9.92 -13.29
C VAL A 110 -6.46 8.70 -14.07
N GLU A 111 -5.55 8.02 -14.73
CA GLU A 111 -5.80 6.74 -15.40
C GLU A 111 -4.56 5.86 -15.25
N VAL A 112 -4.74 4.63 -14.78
CA VAL A 112 -3.67 3.64 -14.73
C VAL A 112 -3.96 2.50 -15.70
N THR A 113 -3.00 2.22 -16.57
CA THR A 113 -3.07 1.08 -17.50
C THR A 113 -1.85 0.19 -17.33
N SER A 114 -1.98 -1.07 -17.72
CA SER A 114 -0.88 -2.01 -17.66
C SER A 114 -1.01 -3.03 -18.79
N ASP A 115 0.10 -3.26 -19.51
CA ASP A 115 0.17 -4.26 -20.55
C ASP A 115 1.60 -4.84 -20.66
N GLY A 116 1.72 -6.04 -21.24
CA GLY A 116 3.01 -6.72 -21.39
C GLY A 116 3.97 -6.12 -22.43
N LEU A 117 3.64 -5.00 -23.08
CA LEU A 117 4.52 -4.30 -24.02
C LEU A 117 5.14 -3.05 -23.40
N SER A 118 4.31 -2.21 -22.78
CA SER A 118 4.69 -0.92 -22.21
C SER A 118 5.00 -1.02 -20.72
N GLY A 119 4.46 -2.04 -20.04
CA GLY A 119 4.43 -2.13 -18.58
C GLY A 119 3.28 -1.30 -18.00
N THR A 120 3.41 -0.92 -16.73
CA THR A 120 2.43 -0.12 -16.00
C THR A 120 2.63 1.36 -16.32
N GLN A 121 1.58 2.03 -16.75
CA GLN A 121 1.56 3.45 -17.11
C GLN A 121 0.54 4.17 -16.23
N ILE A 122 0.98 5.26 -15.62
CA ILE A 122 0.13 6.16 -14.83
C ILE A 122 0.05 7.47 -15.61
N PHE A 123 -1.15 7.80 -16.07
CA PHE A 123 -1.47 9.11 -16.65
C PHE A 123 -2.06 9.98 -15.55
N PHE A 124 -1.41 11.09 -15.26
CA PHE A 124 -1.80 11.99 -14.18
C PHE A 124 -2.92 12.94 -14.62
N ALA A 125 -3.63 13.49 -13.62
CA ALA A 125 -4.67 14.48 -13.86
C ALA A 125 -4.11 15.70 -14.63
N PRO A 126 -4.91 16.31 -15.52
CA PRO A 126 -4.46 17.44 -16.31
C PRO A 126 -4.19 18.66 -15.42
N ASP A 127 -3.11 19.38 -15.74
CA ASP A 127 -2.75 20.64 -15.11
C ASP A 127 -3.72 21.79 -15.49
N SER A 128 -3.44 22.99 -14.97
CA SER A 128 -4.24 24.18 -15.28
C SER A 128 -4.25 24.60 -16.77
N SER A 129 -3.32 24.08 -17.56
CA SER A 129 -3.25 24.26 -19.02
C SER A 129 -3.97 23.15 -19.79
N GLY A 130 -4.50 22.15 -19.09
CA GLY A 130 -5.15 20.98 -19.66
C GLY A 130 -4.18 19.90 -20.15
N GLN A 131 -2.93 19.94 -19.70
CA GLN A 131 -1.89 18.99 -20.10
C GLN A 131 -1.63 17.98 -18.98
N SER A 132 -1.44 16.71 -19.32
CA SER A 132 -1.15 15.65 -18.36
C SER A 132 0.32 15.25 -18.41
N GLY A 133 0.90 14.96 -17.24
CA GLY A 133 2.16 14.23 -17.12
C GLY A 133 1.92 12.72 -17.10
N GLY A 134 3.01 11.96 -17.15
CA GLY A 134 2.96 10.51 -17.06
C GLY A 134 4.13 9.89 -16.29
N LEU A 135 3.91 8.69 -15.77
CA LEU A 135 4.92 7.80 -15.24
C LEU A 135 4.77 6.42 -15.89
N THR A 136 5.87 5.81 -16.32
CA THR A 136 5.89 4.45 -16.85
C THR A 136 6.87 3.60 -16.07
N LEU A 137 6.42 2.47 -15.52
CA LEU A 137 7.27 1.40 -15.00
C LEU A 137 7.49 0.40 -16.13
N ALA A 138 8.58 0.58 -16.89
CA ALA A 138 8.81 -0.19 -18.11
C ALA A 138 8.97 -1.69 -17.80
N GLY A 139 8.18 -2.53 -18.47
CA GLY A 139 8.22 -3.98 -18.30
C GLY A 139 7.60 -4.51 -16.99
N VAL A 140 7.05 -3.64 -16.14
CA VAL A 140 6.30 -4.06 -14.94
C VAL A 140 4.84 -4.27 -15.31
N GLU A 141 4.42 -5.53 -15.42
CA GLU A 141 3.03 -5.88 -15.70
C GLU A 141 2.24 -6.12 -14.39
N GLU A 142 1.08 -5.48 -14.31
CA GLU A 142 0.07 -5.64 -13.27
C GLU A 142 -1.27 -6.00 -13.91
N SER A 143 -2.06 -6.85 -13.25
CA SER A 143 -3.35 -7.32 -13.76
C SER A 143 -4.49 -6.77 -12.91
N PHE A 144 -5.37 -5.97 -13.51
CA PHE A 144 -6.61 -5.49 -12.91
C PHE A 144 -7.68 -5.31 -14.00
N ASP A 145 -8.95 -5.50 -13.65
CA ASP A 145 -10.07 -5.50 -14.61
C ASP A 145 -10.79 -4.15 -14.75
N ASP A 146 -10.69 -3.28 -13.74
CA ASP A 146 -11.40 -1.99 -13.68
C ASP A 146 -10.55 -0.98 -12.91
N THR A 147 -10.54 -1.08 -11.58
CA THR A 147 -9.77 -0.19 -10.71
C THR A 147 -8.37 -0.73 -10.44
N TRP A 148 -7.37 0.13 -10.55
CA TRP A 148 -5.99 -0.22 -10.23
C TRP A 148 -5.87 -0.72 -8.78
N THR A 149 -5.35 -1.95 -8.66
CA THR A 149 -4.98 -2.56 -7.39
C THR A 149 -3.63 -3.22 -7.59
N ALA A 150 -2.56 -2.55 -7.17
CA ALA A 150 -1.22 -3.13 -7.24
C ALA A 150 -1.11 -4.34 -6.30
N THR A 151 -0.66 -5.47 -6.85
CA THR A 151 -0.44 -6.74 -6.16
C THR A 151 0.87 -7.41 -6.55
N THR A 152 1.49 -7.04 -7.68
CA THR A 152 2.73 -7.65 -8.18
C THR A 152 3.99 -6.93 -7.73
N TYR A 153 3.88 -5.66 -7.33
CA TYR A 153 4.99 -4.84 -6.82
C TYR A 153 4.56 -3.97 -5.63
N THR A 154 5.53 -3.42 -4.92
CA THR A 154 5.26 -2.52 -3.78
C THR A 154 5.01 -1.10 -4.27
N VAL A 155 3.84 -0.57 -3.93
CA VAL A 155 3.51 0.85 -4.15
C VAL A 155 2.85 1.44 -2.92
N GLU A 156 3.20 2.69 -2.62
CA GLU A 156 2.58 3.48 -1.56
C GLU A 156 2.16 4.84 -2.13
N ILE A 157 1.03 5.36 -1.67
CA ILE A 157 0.59 6.72 -1.99
C ILE A 157 0.46 7.47 -0.68
N LEU A 158 1.44 8.31 -0.38
CA LEU A 158 1.62 8.90 0.95
C LEU A 158 1.52 10.42 0.87
N ALA A 159 0.86 11.02 1.85
CA ALA A 159 1.01 12.45 2.08
C ALA A 159 2.48 12.76 2.39
N ASP A 160 2.97 13.89 1.89
CA ASP A 160 4.34 14.37 2.17
C ASP A 160 4.66 14.43 3.67
N THR A 161 3.67 14.74 4.51
CA THR A 161 3.75 14.73 5.97
C THR A 161 3.98 13.36 6.60
N ASN A 162 3.71 12.28 5.87
CA ASN A 162 3.85 10.89 6.33
C ASN A 162 5.06 10.17 5.72
N ILE A 163 5.86 10.86 4.91
CA ILE A 163 7.10 10.31 4.34
C ILE A 163 8.18 10.22 5.44
N THR A 164 8.84 9.07 5.52
CA THR A 164 9.99 8.81 6.40
C THR A 164 11.31 8.73 5.64
#